data_AF-S2SZF4-F1
#
_entry.id   AF-S2SZF4-F1
#
_cell.length_a   1.000
_cell.length_b   1.000
_cell.length_c   1.000
_cell.angle_alpha   90.00
_cell.angle_beta   90.00
_cell.angle_gamma   90.00
#
_symmetry.space_group_name_H-M   'P 1'
#
loop_
_entity.id
_entity.type
_entity.pdbx_description
1 polymer ?
#
loop_
_entity_poly.entity_id
_entity_poly.type
_entity_poly.pdbx_seq_one_letter_code
_entity_poly.pdbx_strand_id
1 'polypeptide(L)'
;PNCGSDKIRYYGTGTQKVEAKLQQLLPDARILRMDVDTTRRKGGHARILDAFGDHQADILLGTQMIAKGLDFPDVTLVGVINADTALGLPDFRASEKTFQLLTQVSGRAGRADKPGEVFVQTFNPDHYAIQYAKRQDYEGFFRQEMAIRHRGNYPPYFYSTKIAVSHVDETQAAKAIFSLAKEL
;
A
#
# COMPACT_ATOMS: atom_id res chain seq x y z
N PRO A 1 -14.80 8.28 22.27
CA PRO A 1 -15.11 6.91 21.80
C PRO A 1 -16.57 6.83 21.31
N ASN A 2 -16.81 6.48 20.04
CA ASN A 2 -18.15 6.57 19.42
C ASN A 2 -18.97 5.27 19.45
N CYS A 3 -18.33 4.09 19.52
CA CYS A 3 -19.04 2.81 19.40
C CYS A 3 -18.96 1.89 20.62
N GLY A 4 -18.15 2.22 21.63
CA GLY A 4 -18.00 1.43 22.86
C GLY A 4 -17.50 -0.01 22.66
N SER A 5 -16.94 -0.34 21.49
CA SER A 5 -16.47 -1.70 21.20
C SER A 5 -15.08 -1.95 21.76
N ASP A 6 -14.91 -3.07 22.47
CA ASP A 6 -13.61 -3.54 22.98
C ASP A 6 -12.75 -4.21 21.90
N LYS A 7 -13.24 -4.30 20.65
CA LYS A 7 -12.55 -4.95 19.53
C LYS A 7 -11.52 -4.02 18.88
N ILE A 8 -10.62 -3.47 19.68
CA ILE A 8 -9.43 -2.79 19.17
C ILE A 8 -8.46 -3.87 18.69
N ARG A 9 -8.20 -3.93 17.39
CA ARG A 9 -7.24 -4.85 16.78
C ARG A 9 -6.10 -4.05 16.17
N TYR A 10 -4.86 -4.50 16.42
CA TYR A 10 -3.71 -4.05 15.65
C TYR A 10 -3.81 -4.67 14.24
N TYR A 11 -3.94 -3.83 13.22
CA TYR A 11 -4.10 -4.27 11.84
C TYR A 11 -2.76 -4.29 11.11
N GLY A 12 -2.53 -5.38 10.38
CA GLY A 12 -1.26 -5.71 9.72
C GLY A 12 -1.23 -7.19 9.43
N THR A 13 -2.11 -7.67 8.56
CA THR A 13 -2.07 -9.06 8.10
C THR A 13 -0.84 -9.20 7.22
N GLY A 14 0.23 -9.76 7.78
CA GLY A 14 1.40 -10.16 7.00
C GLY A 14 0.98 -11.09 5.86
N THR A 15 1.67 -11.00 4.73
CA THR A 15 1.48 -11.84 3.54
C THR A 15 1.39 -13.33 3.90
N GLN A 16 2.15 -13.78 4.90
CA GLN A 16 2.11 -15.16 5.43
C GLN A 16 0.74 -15.58 5.98
N LYS A 17 0.04 -14.69 6.71
CA LYS A 17 -1.29 -15.00 7.26
C LYS A 17 -2.33 -15.10 6.15
N VAL A 18 -2.20 -14.26 5.13
CA VAL A 18 -3.06 -14.30 3.95
C VAL A 18 -2.81 -15.57 3.15
N GLU A 19 -1.55 -15.93 2.92
CA GLU A 19 -1.15 -17.19 2.27
C GLU A 19 -1.75 -18.41 2.98
N ALA A 20 -1.58 -18.51 4.30
CA ALA A 20 -2.15 -19.61 5.09
C ALA A 20 -3.68 -19.68 4.98
N LYS A 21 -4.37 -18.54 4.92
CA LYS A 21 -5.82 -18.51 4.78
C LYS A 21 -6.28 -18.86 3.35
N LEU A 22 -5.54 -18.41 2.33
CA LEU A 22 -5.79 -18.76 0.95
C LEU A 22 -5.63 -20.26 0.74
N GLN A 23 -4.57 -20.88 1.28
CA GLN A 23 -4.37 -22.33 1.17
C GLN A 23 -5.51 -23.14 1.82
N GLN A 24 -6.16 -22.61 2.86
CA GLN A 24 -7.33 -23.24 3.48
C GLN A 24 -8.61 -23.09 2.64
N LEU A 25 -8.79 -21.94 2.00
CA LEU A 25 -10.01 -21.61 1.24
C LEU A 25 -9.95 -22.14 -0.20
N LEU A 26 -8.76 -22.22 -0.77
CA LEU A 26 -8.46 -22.60 -2.15
C LEU A 26 -7.31 -23.62 -2.13
N PRO A 27 -7.55 -24.86 -1.66
CA PRO A 27 -6.49 -25.84 -1.46
C PRO A 27 -5.78 -26.25 -2.75
N ASP A 28 -6.47 -26.15 -3.89
CA ASP A 28 -5.95 -26.54 -5.21
C ASP A 28 -5.22 -25.39 -5.93
N ALA A 29 -5.31 -24.15 -5.43
CA ALA A 29 -4.69 -23.00 -6.07
C ALA A 29 -3.18 -22.96 -5.78
N ARG A 30 -2.38 -22.74 -6.82
CA ARG A 30 -0.93 -22.55 -6.70
C ARG A 30 -0.65 -21.09 -6.37
N ILE A 31 -0.10 -20.84 -5.18
CA ILE A 31 0.15 -19.50 -4.66
C ILE A 31 1.65 -19.20 -4.69
N LEU A 32 2.03 -18.05 -5.24
CA LEU A 32 3.37 -17.48 -5.13
C LEU A 32 3.35 -16.26 -4.21
N ARG A 33 4.19 -16.27 -3.18
CA ARG A 33 4.37 -15.14 -2.26
C ARG A 33 5.60 -14.30 -2.62
N MET A 34 5.39 -13.03 -2.91
CA MET A 34 6.43 -12.03 -3.12
C MET A 34 6.47 -11.01 -1.98
N ASP A 35 7.48 -11.13 -1.12
CA ASP A 35 7.82 -10.12 -0.11
C ASP A 35 9.33 -10.00 0.06
N VAL A 36 9.75 -9.07 0.92
CA VAL A 36 11.17 -8.75 1.15
C VAL A 36 11.96 -9.98 1.59
N ASP A 37 11.33 -10.93 2.28
CA ASP A 37 12.01 -12.14 2.75
C ASP A 37 12.17 -13.18 1.63
N THR A 38 11.18 -13.30 0.73
CA THR A 38 11.27 -14.21 -0.41
C THR A 38 12.16 -13.69 -1.54
N THR A 39 12.52 -12.41 -1.55
CA THR A 39 13.28 -11.77 -2.64
C THR A 39 14.70 -11.32 -2.27
N ARG A 40 15.20 -11.65 -1.06
CA ARG A 40 16.54 -11.24 -0.58
C ARG A 40 17.72 -11.64 -1.49
N ARG A 41 17.57 -12.69 -2.30
CA ARG A 41 18.62 -13.14 -3.23
C ARG A 41 18.56 -12.35 -4.52
N LYS A 42 19.72 -11.99 -5.08
CA LYS A 42 19.83 -11.31 -6.38
C LYS A 42 19.04 -12.11 -7.44
N GLY A 43 18.08 -11.45 -8.08
CA GLY A 43 17.19 -12.05 -9.09
C GLY A 43 15.96 -12.79 -8.54
N GLY A 44 15.72 -12.80 -7.22
CA GLY A 44 14.55 -13.44 -6.62
C GLY A 44 13.21 -12.86 -7.11
N HIS A 45 13.17 -11.53 -7.29
CA HIS A 45 12.01 -10.85 -7.87
C HIS A 45 11.70 -11.36 -9.29
N ALA A 46 12.68 -11.32 -10.20
CA ALA A 46 12.50 -11.74 -11.59
C ALA A 46 12.01 -13.18 -11.69
N ARG A 47 12.62 -14.11 -10.95
CA ARG A 47 12.23 -15.53 -10.97
C ARG A 47 10.77 -15.78 -10.59
N ILE A 48 10.26 -15.09 -9.57
CA ILE A 48 8.86 -15.25 -9.15
C ILE A 48 7.92 -14.71 -10.24
N LEU A 49 8.31 -13.62 -10.89
CA LEU A 49 7.52 -12.97 -11.94
C LEU A 49 7.52 -13.79 -13.22
N ASP A 50 8.67 -14.33 -13.60
CA ASP A 50 8.81 -15.26 -14.73
C ASP A 50 7.94 -16.50 -14.48
N ALA A 51 8.03 -17.12 -13.30
CA ALA A 51 7.21 -18.28 -12.94
C ALA A 51 5.70 -17.96 -12.97
N PHE A 52 5.29 -16.77 -12.53
CA PHE A 52 3.90 -16.34 -12.61
C PHE A 52 3.45 -16.09 -14.06
N GLY A 53 4.29 -15.45 -14.87
CA GLY A 53 4.06 -15.23 -16.30
C GLY A 53 4.01 -16.53 -17.11
N ASP A 54 4.77 -17.55 -16.71
CA ASP A 54 4.76 -18.90 -17.28
C ASP A 54 3.59 -19.77 -16.78
N HIS A 55 2.60 -19.17 -16.10
CA HIS A 55 1.43 -19.85 -15.53
C HIS A 55 1.74 -20.97 -14.54
N GLN A 56 2.89 -20.90 -13.85
CA GLN A 56 3.26 -21.86 -12.81
C GLN A 56 2.51 -21.61 -11.49
N ALA A 57 1.77 -20.51 -11.40
CA ALA A 57 0.90 -20.19 -10.27
C ALA A 57 -0.37 -19.46 -10.70
N ASP A 58 -1.41 -19.60 -9.89
CA ASP A 58 -2.75 -19.04 -10.13
C ASP A 58 -2.93 -17.73 -9.36
N ILE A 59 -2.22 -17.56 -8.23
CA ILE A 59 -2.32 -16.38 -7.36
C ILE A 59 -0.93 -15.85 -7.04
N LEU A 60 -0.69 -14.58 -7.35
CA LEU A 60 0.49 -13.84 -6.89
C LEU A 60 0.12 -12.97 -5.70
N LEU A 61 0.60 -13.34 -4.51
CA LEU A 61 0.36 -12.64 -3.26
C LEU A 61 1.58 -11.81 -2.86
N GLY A 62 1.38 -10.57 -2.43
CA GLY A 62 2.48 -9.78 -1.92
C GLY A 62 2.10 -8.35 -1.59
N THR A 63 3.12 -7.51 -1.43
CA THR A 63 2.95 -6.10 -1.08
C THR A 63 2.93 -5.21 -2.34
N GLN A 64 3.02 -3.89 -2.15
CA GLN A 64 3.08 -2.89 -3.21
C GLN A 64 4.14 -3.17 -4.29
N MET A 65 5.13 -4.03 -4.02
CA MET A 65 6.16 -4.42 -4.99
C MET A 65 5.60 -5.11 -6.24
N ILE A 66 4.47 -5.82 -6.14
CA ILE A 66 3.85 -6.53 -7.29
C ILE A 66 3.29 -5.53 -8.32
N ALA A 67 2.91 -4.33 -7.91
CA ALA A 67 2.19 -3.38 -8.75
C ALA A 67 3.10 -2.64 -9.75
N LYS A 68 4.43 -2.73 -9.61
CA LYS A 68 5.40 -1.95 -10.39
C LYS A 68 5.90 -2.68 -11.63
N GLY A 69 5.70 -2.07 -12.81
CA GLY A 69 6.46 -2.38 -14.03
C GLY A 69 6.19 -3.74 -14.67
N LEU A 70 5.08 -4.40 -14.34
CA LEU A 70 4.80 -5.78 -14.76
C LEU A 70 3.49 -5.88 -15.51
N ASP A 71 3.50 -6.56 -16.64
CA ASP A 71 2.36 -6.75 -17.52
C ASP A 71 2.03 -8.25 -17.59
N PHE A 72 0.89 -8.63 -17.00
CA PHE A 72 0.40 -10.00 -17.01
C PHE A 72 -0.96 -10.01 -17.71
N PRO A 73 -1.04 -10.35 -19.01
CA PRO A 73 -2.26 -10.24 -19.80
C PRO A 73 -3.39 -11.14 -19.29
N ASP A 74 -3.05 -12.22 -18.58
CA ASP A 74 -4.01 -13.18 -18.04
C ASP A 74 -4.49 -12.85 -16.62
N VAL A 75 -4.03 -11.74 -16.03
CA VAL A 75 -4.55 -11.26 -14.75
C VAL A 75 -5.89 -10.54 -14.98
N THR A 76 -6.96 -11.23 -14.61
CA THR A 76 -8.34 -10.70 -14.69
C THR A 76 -8.88 -10.26 -13.34
N LEU A 77 -8.21 -10.57 -12.23
CA LEU A 77 -8.68 -10.24 -10.88
C LEU A 77 -7.55 -9.64 -10.05
N VAL A 78 -7.85 -8.50 -9.41
CA VAL A 78 -6.95 -7.86 -8.44
C VAL A 78 -7.70 -7.66 -7.12
N GLY A 79 -7.09 -8.13 -6.02
CA GLY A 79 -7.58 -7.92 -4.67
C GLY A 79 -6.64 -7.04 -3.86
N VAL A 80 -7.12 -5.89 -3.38
CA VAL A 80 -6.42 -5.05 -2.40
C VAL A 80 -6.98 -5.35 -1.03
N ILE A 81 -6.19 -6.04 -0.23
CA ILE A 81 -6.55 -6.38 1.15
C ILE A 81 -6.14 -5.21 2.06
N ASN A 82 -7.10 -4.69 2.81
CA ASN A 82 -6.91 -3.67 3.84
C ASN A 82 -6.22 -2.38 3.32
N ALA A 83 -6.93 -1.60 2.51
CA ALA A 83 -6.45 -0.29 2.04
C ALA A 83 -6.23 0.72 3.18
N ASP A 84 -6.85 0.50 4.34
CA ASP A 84 -6.74 1.41 5.51
C ASP A 84 -5.34 1.43 6.11
N THR A 85 -4.53 0.39 5.93
CA THR A 85 -3.16 0.39 6.43
C THR A 85 -2.36 1.55 5.84
N ALA A 86 -2.56 1.87 4.56
CA ALA A 86 -1.88 3.00 3.93
C ALA A 86 -2.51 4.34 4.32
N LEU A 87 -3.85 4.41 4.46
CA LEU A 87 -4.57 5.62 4.87
C LEU A 87 -4.30 6.03 6.32
N GLY A 88 -4.12 5.06 7.23
CA GLY A 88 -3.90 5.30 8.66
C GLY A 88 -2.47 5.66 9.02
N LEU A 89 -1.55 5.75 8.06
CA LEU A 89 -0.18 6.18 8.33
C LEU A 89 -0.17 7.66 8.73
N PRO A 90 0.57 8.06 9.78
CA PRO A 90 0.75 9.46 10.17
C PRO A 90 1.72 10.18 9.22
N ASP A 91 1.42 10.13 7.93
CA ASP A 91 2.14 10.77 6.84
C ASP A 91 1.11 11.56 6.03
N PHE A 92 1.35 12.85 5.80
CA PHE A 92 0.45 13.69 5.01
C PHE A 92 0.26 13.17 3.57
N ARG A 93 1.19 12.33 3.08
CA ARG A 93 1.09 11.67 1.78
C ARG A 93 0.31 10.35 1.80
N ALA A 94 -0.26 9.94 2.94
CA ALA A 94 -0.99 8.68 3.08
C ALA A 94 -2.13 8.54 2.05
N SER A 95 -2.93 9.59 1.88
CA SER A 95 -4.05 9.61 0.93
C SER A 95 -3.57 9.49 -0.53
N GLU A 96 -2.52 10.22 -0.89
CA GLU A 96 -1.85 10.12 -2.20
C GLU A 96 -1.31 8.72 -2.46
N LYS A 97 -0.56 8.14 -1.51
CA LYS A 97 0.02 6.80 -1.65
C LYS A 97 -1.08 5.74 -1.83
N THR A 98 -2.18 5.85 -1.09
CA THR A 98 -3.33 4.96 -1.25
C THR A 98 -3.96 5.13 -2.63
N PHE A 99 -4.23 6.36 -3.06
CA PHE A 99 -4.79 6.63 -4.38
C PHE A 99 -3.90 6.04 -5.49
N GLN A 100 -2.59 6.29 -5.44
CA GLN A 100 -1.61 5.76 -6.40
C GLN A 100 -1.59 4.23 -6.41
N LEU A 101 -1.61 3.59 -5.24
CA LEU A 101 -1.65 2.14 -5.14
C LEU A 101 -2.91 1.59 -5.80
N LEU A 102 -4.09 2.10 -5.42
CA LEU A 102 -5.37 1.60 -5.91
C LEU A 102 -5.50 1.80 -7.42
N THR A 103 -5.16 2.98 -7.95
CA THR A 103 -5.19 3.23 -9.40
C THR A 103 -4.18 2.37 -10.16
N GLN A 104 -2.96 2.21 -9.64
CA GLN A 104 -1.95 1.37 -10.26
C GLN A 104 -2.37 -0.10 -10.32
N VAL A 105 -2.90 -0.64 -9.23
CA VAL A 105 -3.32 -2.05 -9.21
C VAL A 105 -4.57 -2.26 -10.06
N SER A 106 -5.47 -1.28 -10.14
CA SER A 106 -6.63 -1.36 -11.02
C SER A 106 -6.25 -1.43 -12.50
N GLY A 107 -5.16 -0.78 -12.91
CA GLY A 107 -4.62 -0.87 -14.27
C GLY A 107 -3.90 -2.19 -14.59
N ARG A 108 -3.84 -3.15 -13.66
CA ARG A 108 -3.26 -4.48 -13.87
C ARG A 108 -4.29 -5.55 -14.19
N ALA A 109 -5.55 -5.36 -13.80
CA ALA A 109 -6.64 -6.26 -14.18
C ALA A 109 -7.21 -5.84 -15.54
N GLY A 110 -7.54 -6.81 -16.37
CA GLY A 110 -8.37 -6.58 -17.57
C GLY A 110 -7.62 -5.95 -18.74
N ARG A 111 -6.61 -6.67 -19.24
CA ARG A 111 -5.84 -6.29 -20.44
C ARG A 111 -6.28 -7.11 -21.65
N ALA A 112 -5.95 -6.61 -22.84
CA ALA A 112 -6.45 -7.11 -24.13
C ALA A 112 -7.99 -7.14 -24.15
N ASP A 113 -8.59 -8.25 -24.55
CA ASP A 113 -10.05 -8.40 -24.67
C ASP A 113 -10.70 -9.01 -23.41
N LYS A 114 -9.94 -9.21 -22.33
CA LYS A 114 -10.44 -9.84 -21.09
C LYS A 114 -10.93 -8.77 -20.11
N PRO A 115 -12.18 -8.84 -19.61
CA PRO A 115 -12.64 -7.95 -18.56
C PRO A 115 -11.86 -8.21 -17.26
N GLY A 116 -11.53 -7.13 -16.56
CA GLY A 116 -10.84 -7.15 -15.28
C GLY A 116 -11.74 -6.72 -14.13
N GLU A 117 -11.61 -7.39 -12.98
CA GLU A 117 -12.29 -7.02 -11.74
C GLU A 117 -11.28 -6.61 -10.67
N VAL A 118 -11.64 -5.59 -9.89
CA VAL A 118 -10.80 -5.07 -8.82
C VAL A 118 -11.62 -4.94 -7.54
N PHE A 119 -11.23 -5.69 -6.51
CA PHE A 119 -11.86 -5.64 -5.19
C PHE A 119 -10.95 -4.91 -4.21
N VAL A 120 -11.48 -3.88 -3.56
CA VAL A 120 -10.78 -3.11 -2.53
C VAL A 120 -11.46 -3.33 -1.18
N GLN A 121 -10.75 -3.95 -0.25
CA GLN A 121 -11.22 -4.10 1.12
C GLN A 121 -10.79 -2.89 1.95
N THR A 122 -11.77 -2.19 2.53
CA THR A 122 -11.53 -1.04 3.41
C THR A 122 -12.62 -0.90 4.46
N PHE A 123 -12.27 -0.36 5.62
CA PHE A 123 -13.19 0.09 6.67
C PHE A 123 -13.72 1.51 6.40
N ASN A 124 -13.06 2.29 5.55
CA ASN A 124 -13.42 3.68 5.24
C ASN A 124 -13.80 3.84 3.76
N PRO A 125 -14.85 3.14 3.25
CA PRO A 125 -15.19 3.16 1.83
C PRO A 125 -15.49 4.57 1.31
N ASP A 126 -15.99 5.47 2.16
CA ASP A 126 -16.34 6.84 1.81
C ASP A 126 -15.15 7.81 1.83
N HIS A 127 -13.94 7.34 2.18
CA HIS A 127 -12.74 8.17 2.14
C HIS A 127 -12.48 8.65 0.71
N TYR A 128 -12.26 9.96 0.53
CA TYR A 128 -12.17 10.59 -0.80
C TYR A 128 -11.13 9.92 -1.72
N ALA A 129 -9.96 9.56 -1.18
CA ALA A 129 -8.93 8.85 -1.95
C ALA A 129 -9.43 7.52 -2.54
N ILE A 130 -10.29 6.80 -1.83
CA ILE A 130 -10.90 5.54 -2.31
C ILE A 130 -11.98 5.83 -3.35
N GLN A 131 -12.83 6.83 -3.10
CA GLN A 131 -13.91 7.21 -4.02
C GLN A 131 -13.37 7.69 -5.37
N TYR A 132 -12.32 8.53 -5.38
CA TYR A 132 -11.69 8.95 -6.62
C TYR A 132 -10.92 7.80 -7.29
N ALA A 133 -10.24 6.93 -6.53
CA ALA A 133 -9.56 5.77 -7.10
C ALA A 133 -10.54 4.81 -7.79
N LYS A 134 -11.71 4.56 -7.18
CA LYS A 134 -12.79 3.74 -7.75
C LYS A 134 -13.25 4.26 -9.13
N ARG A 135 -13.27 5.58 -9.31
CA ARG A 135 -13.68 6.24 -10.56
C ARG A 135 -12.51 6.52 -11.51
N GLN A 136 -11.29 6.18 -11.11
CA GLN A 136 -10.04 6.55 -11.78
C GLN A 136 -9.91 8.06 -12.05
N ASP A 137 -10.47 8.88 -11.16
CA ASP A 137 -10.52 10.34 -11.30
C ASP A 137 -9.31 10.99 -10.61
N TYR A 138 -8.20 11.06 -11.35
CA TYR A 138 -6.98 11.71 -10.90
C TYR A 138 -7.16 13.21 -10.67
N GLU A 139 -7.83 13.90 -11.58
CA GLU A 139 -8.00 15.36 -11.52
C GLU A 139 -8.84 15.79 -10.31
N GLY A 140 -9.92 15.05 -10.02
CA GLY A 140 -10.74 15.25 -8.83
C GLY A 140 -9.95 15.00 -7.54
N PHE A 141 -9.21 13.89 -7.49
CA PHE A 141 -8.30 13.61 -6.38
C PHE A 141 -7.28 14.73 -6.16
N PHE A 142 -6.58 15.13 -7.23
CA PHE A 142 -5.52 16.12 -7.19
C PHE A 142 -6.03 17.46 -6.65
N ARG A 143 -7.15 17.96 -7.16
CA ARG A 143 -7.75 19.22 -6.69
C ARG A 143 -8.06 19.18 -5.20
N GLN A 144 -8.67 18.09 -4.72
CA GLN A 144 -9.05 17.95 -3.32
C GLN A 144 -7.83 17.78 -2.40
N GLU A 145 -6.89 16.92 -2.79
CA GLU A 145 -5.64 16.68 -2.06
C GLU A 145 -4.83 17.98 -1.93
N MET A 146 -4.66 18.73 -3.02
CA MET A 146 -3.93 20.00 -3.01
C MET A 146 -4.59 21.04 -2.10
N ALA A 147 -5.92 21.15 -2.09
CA ALA A 147 -6.63 22.03 -1.17
C ALA A 147 -6.45 21.63 0.31
N ILE A 148 -6.33 20.33 0.60
CA ILE A 148 -6.02 19.83 1.94
C ILE A 148 -4.57 20.17 2.31
N ARG A 149 -3.61 19.95 1.41
CA ARG A 149 -2.19 20.25 1.66
C ARG A 149 -1.92 21.73 1.87
N HIS A 150 -2.57 22.59 1.10
CA HIS A 150 -2.44 24.03 1.25
C HIS A 150 -2.93 24.49 2.63
N ARG A 151 -4.09 24.01 3.08
CA ARG A 151 -4.63 24.32 4.42
C ARG A 151 -3.82 23.70 5.56
N GLY A 152 -3.18 22.55 5.31
CA GLY A 152 -2.35 21.83 6.27
C GLY A 152 -0.89 22.29 6.33
N ASN A 153 -0.52 23.35 5.62
CA ASN A 153 0.86 23.82 5.49
C ASN A 153 1.86 22.75 5.02
N TYR A 154 1.44 21.91 4.07
CA TYR A 154 2.25 20.82 3.53
C TYR A 154 2.80 21.13 2.13
N PRO A 155 3.90 20.47 1.71
CA PRO A 155 4.37 20.51 0.33
C PRO A 155 3.25 20.13 -0.68
N PRO A 156 3.22 20.72 -1.88
CA PRO A 156 4.24 21.60 -2.47
C PRO A 156 4.11 23.09 -2.10
N TYR A 157 3.12 23.49 -1.31
CA TYR A 157 2.88 24.89 -0.97
C TYR A 157 3.86 25.44 0.08
N PHE A 158 4.40 24.54 0.91
CA PHE A 158 5.34 24.87 1.98
C PHE A 158 6.55 23.94 1.92
N TYR A 159 7.68 24.42 2.41
CA TYR A 159 8.88 23.61 2.58
C TYR A 159 8.84 22.88 3.92
N SER A 160 9.14 21.60 3.91
CA SER A 160 9.26 20.77 5.11
C SER A 160 10.65 20.17 5.20
N THR A 161 11.34 20.37 6.32
CA THR A 161 12.64 19.76 6.60
C THR A 161 12.52 18.82 7.79
N LYS A 162 13.03 17.59 7.64
CA LYS A 162 13.12 16.62 8.74
C LYS A 162 14.55 16.55 9.23
N ILE A 163 14.76 16.88 10.50
CA ILE A 163 16.04 16.68 11.19
C ILE A 163 15.87 15.47 12.10
N ALA A 164 16.79 14.51 11.98
CA ALA A 164 16.77 13.28 12.77
C ALA A 164 18.14 13.08 13.42
N VAL A 165 18.13 12.69 14.69
CA VAL A 165 19.33 12.33 15.45
C VAL A 165 19.21 10.86 15.85
N SER A 166 20.27 10.10 15.68
CA SER A 166 20.34 8.68 16.05
C SER A 166 21.51 8.46 17.00
N HIS A 167 21.29 7.70 18.07
CA HIS A 167 22.30 7.30 19.03
C HIS A 167 21.94 5.90 19.59
N VAL A 168 22.93 5.15 20.06
CA VAL A 168 22.70 3.80 20.66
C VAL A 168 21.89 3.87 21.97
N ASP A 169 22.00 4.99 22.67
CA ASP A 169 21.18 5.35 23.83
C ASP A 169 20.13 6.40 23.40
N GLU A 170 18.86 6.02 23.50
CA GLU A 170 17.69 6.84 23.17
C GLU A 170 17.68 8.17 23.91
N THR A 171 18.09 8.17 25.17
CA THR A 171 18.09 9.37 26.03
C THR A 171 19.05 10.43 25.48
N GLN A 172 20.19 9.99 24.94
CA GLN A 172 21.19 10.88 24.36
C GLN A 172 20.73 11.45 23.02
N ALA A 173 20.07 10.64 22.18
CA ALA A 173 19.45 11.12 20.95
C ALA A 173 18.35 12.16 21.25
N ALA A 174 17.49 11.88 22.24
CA ALA A 174 16.42 12.78 22.66
C ALA A 174 16.97 14.12 23.18
N LYS A 175 17.97 14.09 24.08
CA LYS A 175 18.62 15.32 24.57
C LYS A 175 19.20 16.14 23.42
N ALA A 176 19.90 15.51 22.50
CA ALA A 176 20.52 16.19 21.37
C ALA A 176 19.50 16.86 20.45
N ILE A 177 18.39 16.19 20.10
CA ILE A 177 17.36 16.79 19.25
C ILE A 177 16.60 17.92 19.98
N PHE A 178 16.37 17.81 21.29
CA PHE A 178 15.75 18.91 22.07
C PHE A 178 16.65 20.13 22.19
N SER A 179 17.97 19.95 22.31
CA SER A 179 18.91 21.07 22.29
C SER A 179 18.92 21.75 20.93
N LEU A 180 19.03 20.99 19.85
CA LEU A 180 19.02 21.52 18.49
C LEU A 180 17.71 22.26 18.17
N ALA A 181 16.57 21.75 18.62
CA ALA A 181 15.27 22.37 18.40
C ALA A 181 15.11 23.75 19.07
N LYS A 182 15.93 24.10 20.08
CA LYS A 182 15.93 25.43 20.69
C LYS A 182 16.77 26.45 19.92
N GLU A 183 17.65 25.98 19.05
CA GLU A 183 18.58 26.80 18.26
C GLU A 183 18.04 27.13 16.86
N LEU A 184 16.98 26.44 16.43
CA LEU A 184 16.26 26.63 15.16
C LEU A 184 15.09 27.59 15.33
#